data_AF-A0A836RKN9-F1
#
_entry.id   AF-A0A836RKN9-F1
#
_cell.length_a   1.000
_cell.length_b   1.000
_cell.length_c   1.000
_cell.angle_alpha   90.00
_cell.angle_beta   90.00
_cell.angle_gamma   90.00
#
_symmetry.space_group_name_H-M   'P 1'
#
loop_
_entity.id
_entity.type
_entity.pdbx_description
1 polymer ?
#
loop_
_entity_poly.entity_id
_entity_poly.type
_entity_poly.pdbx_seq_one_letter_code
_entity_poly.pdbx_strand_id
1 'polypeptide(L)'
;MDVSKYCHTKFDWQQMREILHGLLFGVDVSKYAYPELYSSQMEKVRIAIQFGKIDDSWFTDTRFSSEQLLEILKGLAIGLDVSYYAKPEFSAEQMEQIALGLESGLNVLLYADPKFSLDQMEQIRIGLLQGLDVSKYADVNFTYLQMVEIRFGLLSGVDVDWYANSNFCWEQMQEIRIGLEHGLDVSRYADPEISAKEMEEIRQNLLRDITS
;
A
#
# COMPACT_ATOMS: atom_id res chain seq x y z
N MET A 1 37.06 17.96 -11.43
CA MET A 1 35.70 17.45 -11.13
C MET A 1 35.04 17.20 -12.47
N ASP A 2 34.78 15.95 -12.83
CA ASP A 2 34.12 15.62 -14.09
C ASP A 2 32.61 15.52 -13.86
N VAL A 3 31.89 16.53 -14.34
CA VAL A 3 30.42 16.59 -14.31
C VAL A 3 29.79 16.19 -15.65
N SER A 4 30.60 15.85 -16.65
CA SER A 4 30.13 15.61 -18.04
C SER A 4 29.07 14.51 -18.13
N LYS A 5 29.15 13.49 -17.26
CA LYS A 5 28.16 12.41 -17.13
C LYS A 5 26.75 12.93 -16.77
N TYR A 6 26.65 14.07 -16.10
CA TYR A 6 25.39 14.69 -15.67
C TYR A 6 25.02 15.94 -16.49
N CYS A 7 25.87 16.36 -17.44
CA CYS A 7 25.57 17.50 -18.31
C CYS A 7 24.64 17.13 -19.50
N HIS A 8 24.46 15.84 -19.78
CA HIS A 8 23.65 15.33 -20.89
C HIS A 8 22.38 14.57 -20.43
N THR A 9 22.00 14.77 -19.17
CA THR A 9 20.92 14.04 -18.49
C THR A 9 19.66 14.88 -18.33
N LYS A 10 18.53 14.25 -17.98
CA LYS A 10 17.22 14.87 -17.73
C LYS A 10 17.18 15.80 -16.49
N PHE A 11 18.31 16.19 -15.92
CA PHE A 11 18.37 17.03 -14.72
C PHE A 11 18.18 18.52 -15.06
N ASP A 12 17.36 19.21 -14.27
CA ASP A 12 17.26 20.65 -14.27
C ASP A 12 18.46 21.31 -13.54
N TRP A 13 18.55 22.64 -13.64
CA TRP A 13 19.66 23.38 -13.05
C TRP A 13 19.72 23.28 -11.51
N GLN A 14 18.58 23.16 -10.83
CA GLN A 14 18.55 23.02 -9.37
C GLN A 14 19.03 21.64 -8.93
N GLN A 15 18.62 20.58 -9.64
CA GLN A 15 19.13 19.22 -9.43
C GLN A 15 20.65 19.18 -9.71
N MET A 16 21.12 19.83 -10.78
CA MET A 16 22.55 19.96 -11.10
C MET A 16 23.35 20.68 -10.01
N ARG A 17 22.76 21.70 -9.37
CA ARG A 17 23.37 22.39 -8.23
C ARG A 17 23.58 21.43 -7.05
N GLU A 18 22.61 20.57 -6.75
CA GLU A 18 22.75 19.58 -5.68
C GLU A 18 23.77 18.49 -6.01
N ILE A 19 23.86 18.05 -7.28
CA ILE A 19 24.93 17.15 -7.73
C ILE A 19 26.29 17.82 -7.53
N LEU A 20 26.44 19.09 -7.92
CA LEU A 20 27.68 19.83 -7.75
C LEU A 20 28.07 19.97 -6.27
N HIS A 21 27.10 20.27 -5.39
CA HIS A 21 27.34 20.31 -3.94
C HIS A 21 27.83 18.95 -3.42
N GLY A 22 27.24 17.83 -3.84
CA GLY A 22 27.71 16.50 -3.41
C GLY A 22 29.16 16.24 -3.81
N LEU A 23 29.51 16.51 -5.07
CA LEU A 23 30.88 16.38 -5.55
C LEU A 23 31.86 17.29 -4.79
N LEU A 24 31.45 18.50 -4.43
CA LEU A 24 32.25 19.45 -3.66
C LEU A 24 32.54 18.95 -2.24
N PHE A 25 31.57 18.31 -1.60
CA PHE A 25 31.69 17.78 -0.24
C PHE A 25 32.14 16.31 -0.19
N GLY A 26 32.50 15.71 -1.34
CA GLY A 26 32.96 14.32 -1.41
C GLY A 26 31.86 13.28 -1.17
N VAL A 27 30.59 13.66 -1.31
CA VAL A 27 29.45 12.74 -1.25
C VAL A 27 29.33 12.00 -2.59
N ASP A 28 29.15 10.68 -2.54
CA ASP A 28 28.86 9.90 -3.73
C ASP A 28 27.49 10.28 -4.31
N VAL A 29 27.53 11.08 -5.38
CA VAL A 29 26.31 11.59 -6.02
C VAL A 29 25.48 10.50 -6.69
N SER A 30 26.05 9.33 -6.99
CA SER A 30 25.28 8.23 -7.58
C SER A 30 24.19 7.70 -6.65
N LYS A 31 24.30 7.96 -5.34
CA LYS A 31 23.32 7.56 -4.32
C LYS A 31 22.03 8.38 -4.34
N TYR A 32 22.04 9.59 -4.91
CA TYR A 32 20.88 10.48 -4.87
C TYR A 32 20.61 11.26 -6.16
N ALA A 33 21.51 11.19 -7.15
CA ALA A 33 21.31 11.80 -8.47
C ALA A 33 20.34 10.96 -9.33
N TYR A 34 19.05 11.06 -9.01
CA TYR A 34 17.94 10.45 -9.76
C TYR A 34 17.07 11.56 -10.38
N PRO A 35 16.88 11.63 -11.71
CA PRO A 35 16.10 12.69 -12.35
C PRO A 35 14.65 12.80 -11.87
N GLU A 36 14.10 11.70 -11.36
CA GLU A 36 12.76 11.57 -10.80
C GLU A 36 12.61 12.28 -9.44
N LEU A 37 13.71 12.61 -8.76
CA LEU A 37 13.70 13.34 -7.49
C LEU A 37 13.72 14.84 -7.71
N TYR A 38 12.90 15.59 -6.97
CA TYR A 38 13.03 17.04 -6.92
C TYR A 38 14.37 17.46 -6.27
N SER A 39 14.89 18.62 -6.65
CA SER A 39 16.12 19.19 -6.08
C SER A 39 16.09 19.26 -4.55
N SER A 40 14.94 19.58 -3.95
CA SER A 40 14.73 19.61 -2.51
C SER A 40 14.83 18.23 -1.85
N GLN A 41 14.43 17.16 -2.55
CA GLN A 41 14.59 15.78 -2.08
C GLN A 41 16.06 15.37 -2.14
N MET A 42 16.72 15.66 -3.26
CA MET A 42 18.16 15.42 -3.45
C MET A 42 19.00 16.12 -2.37
N GLU A 43 18.68 17.39 -2.05
CA GLU A 43 19.36 18.16 -1.01
C GLU A 43 19.29 17.45 0.35
N LYS A 44 18.09 17.04 0.78
CA LYS A 44 17.88 16.39 2.07
C LYS A 44 18.62 15.07 2.19
N VAL A 45 18.55 14.23 1.14
CA VAL A 45 19.29 12.95 1.10
C VAL A 45 20.79 13.20 1.11
N ARG A 46 21.30 14.12 0.28
CA ARG A 46 22.72 14.49 0.23
C ARG A 46 23.23 14.90 1.62
N ILE A 47 22.51 15.78 2.30
CA ILE A 47 22.87 16.23 3.66
C ILE A 47 22.86 15.06 4.64
N ALA A 48 21.85 14.19 4.57
CA ALA A 48 21.76 13.02 5.44
C ALA A 48 22.96 12.07 5.27
N ILE A 49 23.38 11.80 4.02
CA ILE A 49 24.58 11.00 3.71
C ILE A 49 25.84 11.71 4.21
N GLN A 50 25.98 13.01 3.89
CA GLN A 50 27.16 13.81 4.25
C GLN A 50 27.46 13.79 5.76
N PHE A 51 26.42 13.78 6.59
CA PHE A 51 26.55 13.76 8.05
C PHE A 51 26.36 12.37 8.68
N GLY A 52 26.29 11.31 7.87
CA GLY A 52 26.14 9.92 8.36
C GLY A 52 24.85 9.69 9.16
N LYS A 53 23.76 10.38 8.80
CA LYS A 53 22.47 10.30 9.49
C LYS A 53 21.58 9.16 9.00
N ILE A 54 21.93 8.53 7.88
CA ILE A 54 21.21 7.39 7.31
C ILE A 54 22.19 6.24 7.10
N ASP A 55 21.66 5.02 7.19
CA ASP A 55 22.30 3.87 6.57
C ASP A 55 22.29 4.09 5.04
N ASP A 56 23.39 3.85 4.36
CA ASP A 56 23.51 4.01 2.91
C ASP A 56 23.93 2.68 2.25
N SER A 57 23.86 1.57 3.00
CA SER A 57 24.19 0.23 2.51
C SER A 57 23.24 -0.24 1.40
N TRP A 58 21.99 0.22 1.39
CA TRP A 58 20.99 -0.08 0.36
C TRP A 58 21.46 0.27 -1.06
N PHE A 59 22.22 1.36 -1.24
CA PHE A 59 22.73 1.78 -2.56
C PHE A 59 23.79 0.84 -3.13
N THR A 60 24.37 -0.04 -2.30
CA THR A 60 25.36 -1.05 -2.71
C THR A 60 24.79 -2.46 -2.74
N ASP A 61 23.58 -2.65 -2.22
CA ASP A 61 22.91 -3.94 -2.19
C ASP A 61 22.20 -4.19 -3.53
N THR A 62 22.74 -5.12 -4.31
CA THR A 62 22.23 -5.46 -5.65
C THR A 62 20.85 -6.12 -5.64
N ARG A 63 20.27 -6.42 -4.47
CA ARG A 63 18.91 -6.94 -4.36
C ARG A 63 17.86 -5.85 -4.52
N PHE A 64 18.23 -4.58 -4.35
CA PHE A 64 17.33 -3.46 -4.62
C PHE A 64 17.34 -3.05 -6.09
N SER A 65 16.16 -2.84 -6.65
CA SER A 65 15.94 -2.22 -7.95
C SER A 65 16.04 -0.69 -7.83
N SER A 66 16.18 -0.03 -8.98
CA SER A 66 16.19 1.44 -9.05
C SER A 66 14.89 2.05 -8.52
N GLU A 67 13.75 1.40 -8.78
CA GLU A 67 12.43 1.82 -8.31
C GLU A 67 12.32 1.70 -6.79
N GLN A 68 12.81 0.60 -6.19
CA GLN A 68 12.83 0.46 -4.72
C GLN A 68 13.73 1.52 -4.06
N LEU A 69 14.92 1.77 -4.63
CA LEU A 69 15.80 2.83 -4.15
C LEU A 69 15.14 4.21 -4.24
N LEU A 70 14.38 4.48 -5.31
CA LEU A 70 13.64 5.72 -5.46
C LEU A 70 12.59 5.90 -4.35
N GLU A 71 11.85 4.85 -3.97
CA GLU A 71 10.88 4.93 -2.87
C GLU A 71 11.54 5.13 -1.50
N ILE A 72 12.70 4.52 -1.26
CA ILE A 72 13.50 4.78 -0.07
C ILE A 72 13.93 6.25 -0.04
N LEU A 73 14.45 6.78 -1.15
CA LEU A 73 14.89 8.16 -1.26
C LEU A 73 13.75 9.16 -1.05
N LYS A 74 12.56 8.90 -1.62
CA LYS A 74 11.36 9.72 -1.42
C LYS A 74 10.98 9.78 0.06
N GLY A 75 10.91 8.63 0.75
CA GLY A 75 10.55 8.60 2.17
C GLY A 75 11.59 9.27 3.07
N LEU A 76 12.88 9.05 2.82
CA LEU A 76 13.96 9.76 3.52
C LEU A 76 13.84 11.28 3.36
N ALA A 77 13.50 11.75 2.17
CA ALA A 77 13.35 13.18 1.87
C ALA A 77 12.17 13.84 2.60
N ILE A 78 11.18 13.08 3.06
CA ILE A 78 10.09 13.60 3.90
C ILE A 78 10.22 13.17 5.37
N GLY A 79 11.33 12.51 5.73
CA GLY A 79 11.65 12.13 7.11
C GLY A 79 10.89 10.92 7.62
N LEU A 80 10.41 10.04 6.74
CA LEU A 80 9.81 8.77 7.15
C LEU A 80 10.89 7.83 7.72
N ASP A 81 10.46 6.98 8.66
CA ASP A 81 11.25 5.83 9.07
C ASP A 81 11.17 4.76 7.98
N VAL A 82 12.15 4.77 7.08
CA VAL A 82 12.19 3.83 5.96
C VAL A 82 12.50 2.40 6.39
N SER A 83 12.91 2.14 7.64
CA SER A 83 13.25 0.78 8.10
C SER A 83 12.08 -0.21 8.05
N TYR A 84 10.84 0.30 8.04
CA TYR A 84 9.65 -0.53 7.87
C TYR A 84 9.57 -1.18 6.49
N TYR A 85 10.09 -0.52 5.44
CA TYR A 85 9.90 -0.94 4.05
C TYR A 85 11.17 -1.01 3.20
N ALA A 86 12.31 -0.46 3.64
CA ALA A 86 13.59 -0.50 2.95
C ALA A 86 14.21 -1.91 3.03
N LYS A 87 13.51 -2.89 2.45
CA LYS A 87 13.87 -4.30 2.42
C LYS A 87 13.60 -4.87 1.03
N PRO A 88 14.53 -5.66 0.46
CA PRO A 88 14.44 -6.09 -0.93
C PRO A 88 13.27 -7.03 -1.21
N GLU A 89 12.68 -7.66 -0.18
CA GLU A 89 11.49 -8.51 -0.31
C GLU A 89 10.20 -7.75 -0.70
N PHE A 90 10.15 -6.43 -0.52
CA PHE A 90 8.99 -5.62 -0.93
C PHE A 90 9.17 -5.13 -2.36
N SER A 91 8.16 -5.21 -3.22
CA SER A 91 8.15 -4.47 -4.49
C SER A 91 8.13 -2.95 -4.23
N ALA A 92 8.49 -2.15 -5.23
CA ALA A 92 8.42 -0.69 -5.12
C ALA A 92 6.99 -0.21 -4.80
N GLU A 93 5.97 -0.85 -5.37
CA GLU A 93 4.56 -0.55 -5.11
C GLU A 93 4.16 -0.92 -3.67
N GLN A 94 4.68 -2.01 -3.11
CA GLN A 94 4.46 -2.34 -1.69
C GLN A 94 5.15 -1.31 -0.77
N MET A 95 6.37 -0.88 -1.12
CA MET A 95 7.08 0.18 -0.40
C MET A 95 6.28 1.49 -0.42
N GLU A 96 5.72 1.86 -1.57
CA GLU A 96 4.85 3.04 -1.70
C GLU A 96 3.63 2.94 -0.78
N GLN A 97 2.93 1.80 -0.71
CA GLN A 97 1.79 1.63 0.20
C GLN A 97 2.19 1.75 1.67
N ILE A 98 3.37 1.27 2.07
CA ILE A 98 3.88 1.44 3.44
C ILE A 98 4.23 2.91 3.70
N ALA A 99 4.90 3.57 2.76
CA ALA A 99 5.27 4.97 2.86
C ALA A 99 4.04 5.89 3.01
N LEU A 100 3.00 5.68 2.19
CA LEU A 100 1.72 6.40 2.28
C LEU A 100 1.03 6.20 3.64
N GLY A 101 1.13 4.99 4.22
CA GLY A 101 0.60 4.72 5.56
C GLY A 101 1.36 5.44 6.65
N LEU A 102 2.70 5.44 6.59
CA LEU A 102 3.54 6.18 7.53
C LEU A 102 3.29 7.69 7.45
N GLU A 103 3.17 8.24 6.24
CA GLU A 103 2.84 9.66 6.01
C GLU A 103 1.48 10.03 6.62
N SER A 104 0.53 9.09 6.56
CA SER A 104 -0.80 9.25 7.15
C SER A 104 -0.85 8.92 8.66
N GLY A 105 0.28 8.59 9.29
CA GLY A 105 0.36 8.24 10.72
C GLY A 105 -0.30 6.91 11.09
N LEU A 106 -0.46 5.98 10.13
CA LEU A 106 -1.11 4.69 10.33
C LEU A 106 -0.14 3.65 10.92
N ASN A 107 -0.70 2.64 11.59
CA ASN A 107 0.08 1.49 12.05
C ASN A 107 0.37 0.52 10.88
N VAL A 108 1.50 0.75 10.20
CA VAL A 108 1.90 -0.06 9.05
C VAL A 108 2.26 -1.51 9.37
N LEU A 109 2.52 -1.85 10.65
CA LEU A 109 2.81 -3.22 11.06
C LEU A 109 1.66 -4.20 10.80
N LEU A 110 0.44 -3.68 10.58
CA LEU A 110 -0.73 -4.49 10.28
C LEU A 110 -0.73 -5.03 8.84
N TYR A 111 0.05 -4.43 7.93
CA TYR A 111 0.03 -4.80 6.52
C TYR A 111 1.39 -4.78 5.81
N ALA A 112 2.46 -4.30 6.46
CA ALA A 112 3.83 -4.36 5.96
C ALA A 112 4.39 -5.80 6.04
N ASP A 113 3.75 -6.72 5.31
CA ASP A 113 4.20 -8.10 5.08
C ASP A 113 4.31 -8.32 3.56
N PRO A 114 5.49 -8.73 3.05
CA PRO A 114 5.70 -8.94 1.61
C PRO A 114 4.77 -9.98 0.98
N LYS A 115 4.08 -10.80 1.79
CA LYS A 115 3.08 -11.77 1.32
C LYS A 115 1.77 -11.11 0.86
N PHE A 116 1.45 -9.91 1.34
CA PHE A 116 0.29 -9.18 0.82
C PHE A 116 0.59 -8.62 -0.57
N SER A 117 -0.32 -8.77 -1.52
CA SER A 117 -0.24 -8.03 -2.78
C SER A 117 -0.40 -6.52 -2.54
N LEU A 118 0.00 -5.70 -3.53
CA LEU A 118 -0.18 -4.25 -3.47
C LEU A 118 -1.66 -3.89 -3.21
N ASP A 119 -2.60 -4.60 -3.84
CA ASP A 119 -4.03 -4.32 -3.74
C ASP A 119 -4.56 -4.69 -2.33
N GLN A 120 -4.06 -5.77 -1.73
CA GLN A 120 -4.39 -6.13 -0.34
C GLN A 120 -3.89 -5.06 0.64
N MET A 121 -2.62 -4.63 0.48
CA MET A 121 -2.05 -3.56 1.31
C MET A 121 -2.83 -2.25 1.16
N GLU A 122 -3.26 -1.92 -0.06
CA GLU A 122 -4.11 -0.76 -0.32
C GLU A 122 -5.46 -0.88 0.41
N GLN A 123 -6.15 -2.03 0.35
CA GLN A 123 -7.42 -2.21 1.05
C GLN A 123 -7.28 -2.09 2.57
N ILE A 124 -6.18 -2.62 3.15
CA ILE A 124 -5.91 -2.49 4.58
C ILE A 124 -5.62 -1.02 4.93
N ARG A 125 -4.77 -0.34 4.16
CA ARG A 125 -4.45 1.08 4.34
C ARG A 125 -5.70 1.96 4.27
N ILE A 126 -6.58 1.73 3.29
CA ILE A 126 -7.83 2.49 3.15
C ILE A 126 -8.77 2.23 4.33
N GLY A 127 -8.90 0.98 4.79
CA GLY A 127 -9.73 0.70 5.98
C GLY A 127 -9.22 1.37 7.24
N LEU A 128 -7.90 1.41 7.44
CA LEU A 128 -7.27 2.15 8.55
C LEU A 128 -7.55 3.67 8.46
N LEU A 129 -7.47 4.27 7.27
CA LEU A 129 -7.85 5.67 7.04
C LEU A 129 -9.33 5.94 7.36
N GLN A 130 -10.18 4.95 7.11
CA GLN A 130 -11.62 4.99 7.40
C GLN A 130 -11.94 4.66 8.87
N GLY A 131 -10.95 4.31 9.69
CA GLY A 131 -11.15 3.93 11.09
C GLY A 131 -11.84 2.58 11.28
N LEU A 132 -11.78 1.70 10.28
CA LEU A 132 -12.41 0.37 10.31
C LEU A 132 -11.53 -0.65 11.04
N ASP A 133 -12.17 -1.69 11.58
CA ASP A 133 -11.46 -2.83 12.18
C ASP A 133 -10.89 -3.74 11.09
N VAL A 134 -9.65 -3.44 10.67
CA VAL A 134 -8.98 -4.21 9.63
C VAL A 134 -8.61 -5.63 10.06
N SER A 135 -8.67 -5.97 11.35
CA SER A 135 -8.38 -7.34 11.81
C SER A 135 -9.38 -8.37 11.27
N LYS A 136 -10.55 -7.91 10.80
CA LYS A 136 -11.57 -8.74 10.16
C LYS A 136 -11.18 -9.23 8.77
N TYR A 137 -10.25 -8.56 8.10
CA TYR A 137 -9.92 -8.88 6.70
C TYR A 137 -8.45 -8.73 6.31
N ALA A 138 -7.58 -8.24 7.19
CA ALA A 138 -6.13 -8.18 6.96
C ALA A 138 -5.50 -9.59 7.07
N ASP A 139 -5.86 -10.47 6.14
CA ASP A 139 -5.39 -11.85 6.03
C ASP A 139 -4.99 -12.13 4.57
N VAL A 140 -3.78 -12.66 4.37
CA VAL A 140 -3.23 -13.01 3.07
C VAL A 140 -4.08 -14.05 2.31
N ASN A 141 -4.93 -14.81 3.03
CA ASN A 141 -5.83 -15.79 2.44
C ASN A 141 -7.04 -15.16 1.72
N PHE A 142 -7.37 -13.89 1.99
CA PHE A 142 -8.39 -13.17 1.25
C PHE A 142 -7.82 -12.57 -0.02
N THR A 143 -8.45 -12.78 -1.16
CA THR A 143 -8.24 -11.94 -2.34
C THR A 143 -8.58 -10.48 -2.04
N TYR A 144 -8.00 -9.53 -2.78
CA TYR A 144 -8.31 -8.12 -2.59
C TYR A 144 -9.81 -7.81 -2.80
N LEU A 145 -10.50 -8.56 -3.68
CA LEU A 145 -11.95 -8.41 -3.90
C LEU A 145 -12.77 -8.87 -2.69
N GLN A 146 -12.37 -9.95 -2.02
CA GLN A 146 -12.99 -10.34 -0.73
C GLN A 146 -12.75 -9.26 0.34
N MET A 147 -11.53 -8.70 0.41
CA MET A 147 -11.25 -7.58 1.31
C MET A 147 -12.11 -6.34 1.02
N VAL A 148 -12.39 -6.04 -0.26
CA VAL A 148 -13.30 -4.94 -0.66
C VAL A 148 -14.70 -5.16 -0.09
N GLU A 149 -15.27 -6.36 -0.23
CA GLU A 149 -16.62 -6.64 0.27
C GLU A 149 -16.69 -6.62 1.80
N ILE A 150 -15.66 -7.12 2.50
CA ILE A 150 -15.60 -7.02 3.97
C ILE A 150 -15.45 -5.55 4.40
N ARG A 151 -14.58 -4.77 3.74
CA ARG A 151 -14.40 -3.35 4.01
C ARG A 151 -15.69 -2.55 3.79
N PHE A 152 -16.43 -2.84 2.71
CA PHE A 152 -17.73 -2.19 2.46
C PHE A 152 -18.77 -2.59 3.50
N GLY A 153 -18.81 -3.84 3.96
CA GLY A 153 -19.72 -4.21 5.04
C GLY A 153 -19.44 -3.48 6.35
N LEU A 154 -18.16 -3.38 6.73
CA LEU A 154 -17.74 -2.60 7.89
C LEU A 154 -18.12 -1.12 7.75
N LEU A 155 -17.96 -0.54 6.55
CA LEU A 155 -18.33 0.85 6.26
C LEU A 155 -19.85 1.06 6.33
N SER A 156 -20.64 0.11 5.85
CA SER A 156 -22.11 0.11 5.93
C SER A 156 -22.65 -0.24 7.33
N GLY A 157 -21.78 -0.69 8.24
CA GLY A 157 -22.16 -1.07 9.61
C GLY A 157 -22.90 -2.41 9.73
N VAL A 158 -22.77 -3.28 8.73
CA VAL A 158 -23.35 -4.65 8.78
C VAL A 158 -22.40 -5.62 9.47
N ASP A 159 -22.95 -6.72 9.98
CA ASP A 159 -22.17 -7.77 10.64
C ASP A 159 -21.41 -8.62 9.60
N VAL A 160 -20.13 -8.33 9.44
CA VAL A 160 -19.26 -9.02 8.47
C VAL A 160 -18.92 -10.46 8.88
N ASP A 161 -19.16 -10.87 10.13
CA ASP A 161 -18.81 -12.23 10.58
C ASP A 161 -19.63 -13.32 9.87
N TRP A 162 -20.74 -12.95 9.21
CA TRP A 162 -21.50 -13.83 8.33
C TRP A 162 -20.75 -14.27 7.08
N TYR A 163 -19.83 -13.45 6.57
CA TYR A 163 -19.23 -13.69 5.26
C TYR A 163 -17.74 -13.40 5.17
N ALA A 164 -17.10 -12.85 6.21
CA ALA A 164 -15.64 -12.67 6.29
C ALA A 164 -14.92 -14.02 6.48
N ASN A 165 -15.02 -14.88 5.46
CA ASN A 165 -14.50 -16.24 5.42
C ASN A 165 -13.97 -16.53 4.02
N SER A 166 -12.73 -16.98 3.91
CA SER A 166 -12.04 -17.21 2.63
C SER A 166 -12.70 -18.26 1.73
N ASN A 167 -13.61 -19.08 2.27
CA ASN A 167 -14.36 -20.07 1.50
C ASN A 167 -15.44 -19.45 0.61
N PHE A 168 -15.89 -18.22 0.87
CA PHE A 168 -16.79 -17.49 -0.02
C PHE A 168 -16.00 -16.79 -1.13
N CYS A 169 -16.44 -16.88 -2.39
CA CYS A 169 -15.96 -15.96 -3.42
C CYS A 169 -16.49 -14.54 -3.17
N TRP A 170 -15.88 -13.53 -3.80
CA TRP A 170 -16.27 -12.14 -3.57
C TRP A 170 -17.72 -11.86 -4.01
N GLU A 171 -18.22 -12.54 -5.05
CA GLU A 171 -19.62 -12.44 -5.48
C GLU A 171 -20.58 -12.98 -4.40
N GLN A 172 -20.25 -14.09 -3.74
CA GLN A 172 -21.06 -14.59 -2.62
C GLN A 172 -21.05 -13.60 -1.44
N MET A 173 -19.87 -13.04 -1.10
CA MET A 173 -19.76 -12.02 -0.05
C MET A 173 -20.59 -10.77 -0.38
N GLN A 174 -20.61 -10.35 -1.65
CA GLN A 174 -21.44 -9.24 -2.11
C GLN A 174 -22.94 -9.51 -1.89
N GLU A 175 -23.43 -10.70 -2.27
CA GLU A 175 -24.84 -11.05 -2.07
C GLU A 175 -25.23 -11.12 -0.58
N ILE A 176 -24.34 -11.61 0.28
CA ILE A 176 -24.58 -11.61 1.73
C ILE A 176 -24.57 -10.18 2.28
N ARG A 177 -23.59 -9.35 1.91
CA ARG A 177 -23.50 -7.94 2.31
C ARG A 177 -24.76 -7.16 1.90
N ILE A 178 -25.19 -7.26 0.64
CA ILE A 178 -26.39 -6.57 0.14
C ILE A 178 -27.62 -7.04 0.92
N GLY A 179 -27.73 -8.33 1.25
CA GLY A 179 -28.83 -8.83 2.08
C GLY A 179 -28.86 -8.21 3.47
N LEU A 180 -27.71 -8.14 4.14
CA LEU A 180 -27.58 -7.50 5.45
C LEU A 180 -27.91 -6.00 5.39
N GLU A 181 -27.48 -5.29 4.34
CA GLU A 181 -27.79 -3.87 4.13
C GLU A 181 -29.30 -3.61 3.97
N HIS A 182 -30.05 -4.59 3.45
CA HIS A 182 -31.51 -4.56 3.36
C HIS A 182 -32.22 -5.14 4.60
N GLY A 183 -31.49 -5.54 5.64
CA GLY A 183 -32.05 -6.14 6.85
C GLY A 183 -32.62 -7.54 6.66
N LEU A 184 -32.15 -8.28 5.65
CA LEU A 184 -32.60 -9.65 5.38
C LEU A 184 -31.91 -10.67 6.30
N ASP A 185 -32.62 -11.77 6.57
CA ASP A 185 -32.05 -12.92 7.27
C ASP A 185 -31.15 -13.74 6.33
N VAL A 186 -29.85 -13.44 6.38
CA VAL A 186 -28.84 -14.10 5.54
C VAL A 186 -28.53 -15.53 5.97
N SER A 187 -28.94 -15.98 7.16
CA SER A 187 -28.74 -17.37 7.60
C SER A 187 -29.42 -18.39 6.68
N ARG A 188 -30.38 -17.93 5.86
CA ARG A 188 -31.10 -18.71 4.87
C ARG A 188 -30.26 -19.07 3.65
N TYR A 189 -29.17 -18.36 3.38
CA TYR A 189 -28.38 -18.54 2.16
C TYR A 189 -26.88 -18.27 2.28
N ALA A 190 -26.38 -17.77 3.43
CA ALA A 190 -24.95 -17.56 3.67
C ALA A 190 -24.22 -18.89 3.89
N ASP A 191 -24.06 -19.66 2.83
CA ASP A 191 -23.39 -20.96 2.80
C ASP A 191 -22.39 -20.98 1.62
N PRO A 192 -21.09 -21.24 1.84
CA PRO A 192 -20.09 -21.29 0.78
C PRO A 192 -20.41 -22.28 -0.35
N GLU A 193 -21.23 -23.31 -0.08
CA GLU A 193 -21.64 -24.31 -1.08
C GLU A 193 -22.77 -23.81 -2.01
N ILE A 194 -23.44 -22.71 -1.68
CA ILE A 194 -24.49 -22.09 -2.51
C ILE A 194 -23.84 -21.11 -3.49
N SER A 195 -24.09 -21.24 -4.79
CA SER A 195 -23.48 -20.32 -5.76
C SER A 195 -23.97 -18.87 -5.57
N ALA A 196 -23.14 -17.87 -5.93
CA ALA A 196 -23.53 -16.46 -5.86
C ALA A 196 -24.86 -16.17 -6.60
N LYS A 197 -25.09 -16.85 -7.73
CA LYS A 197 -26.34 -16.73 -8.49
C LYS A 197 -27.55 -17.25 -7.70
N GLU A 198 -27.41 -18.40 -7.03
CA GLU A 198 -28.48 -18.94 -6.18
C GLU A 198 -28.72 -18.04 -4.96
N MET A 199 -27.66 -17.47 -4.37
CA MET A 199 -27.78 -16.48 -3.30
C MET A 199 -28.55 -15.23 -3.76
N GLU A 200 -28.24 -14.72 -4.96
CA GLU A 200 -28.97 -13.60 -5.56
C GLU A 200 -30.46 -13.94 -5.70
N GLU A 201 -30.79 -15.11 -6.26
CA GLU A 201 -32.18 -15.56 -6.43
C GLU A 201 -32.92 -15.65 -5.08
N ILE A 202 -32.29 -16.23 -4.05
CA ILE A 202 -32.87 -16.31 -2.70
C ILE A 202 -33.04 -14.91 -2.11
N ARG A 203 -32.01 -14.06 -2.17
CA ARG A 203 -32.04 -12.68 -1.65
C ARG A 203 -33.16 -11.85 -2.29
N GLN A 204 -33.34 -11.95 -3.61
CA GLN A 204 -34.40 -11.22 -4.32
C GLN A 204 -35.79 -11.69 -3.93
N ASN A 205 -35.99 -12.99 -3.67
CA ASN A 205 -37.25 -13.50 -3.16
C ASN A 205 -37.55 -12.98 -1.74
N LEU A 206 -36.56 -13.00 -0.84
CA LEU A 206 -36.69 -12.43 0.51
C LEU A 206 -37.03 -10.93 0.47
N LEU A 207 -36.40 -10.18 -0.44
CA LEU A 207 -36.65 -8.76 -0.60
C LEU A 207 -38.08 -8.46 -1.06
N ARG A 208 -38.65 -9.31 -1.93
CA ARG A 208 -40.06 -9.20 -2.35
C ARG A 208 -41.02 -9.48 -1.20
N ASP A 209 -40.71 -10.45 -0.35
CA ASP A 209 -41.57 -10.82 0.78
C ASP A 209 -41.69 -9.68 1.82
N ILE A 210 -40.64 -8.87 2.01
CA ILE A 210 -40.67 -7.73 2.95
C ILE A 210 -41.20 -6.42 2.34
N THR A 211 -41.34 -6.36 1.01
CA THR A 211 -41.86 -5.19 0.29
C THR A 211 -43.31 -5.34 -0.17
N SER A 212 -43.92 -6.52 0.06
CA SER A 212 -45.33 -6.83 -0.21
C SER A 212 -46.20 -6.56 1.01
#